data_AF-A0A1M6R2W2-F1
#
_entry.id   AF-A0A1M6R2W2-F1
#
_cell.length_a   1.000
_cell.length_b   1.000
_cell.length_c   1.000
_cell.angle_alpha   90.00
_cell.angle_beta   90.00
_cell.angle_gamma   90.00
#
_symmetry.space_group_name_H-M   'P 1'
#
loop_
_entity.id
_entity.type
_entity.pdbx_description
1 polymer ?
#
loop_
_entity_poly.entity_id
_entity_poly.type
_entity_poly.pdbx_seq_one_letter_code
_entity_poly.pdbx_strand_id
1 'polypeptide(L)'
;MNPNRLWTHRLYPGELPRLSAVRRDLRTDLDGLDDDTVDTLVLCGSELFANCVKYTASGHDGGVVRTLWQADDHTLTLGFTDDGLGGTVPALPRTRSTTQWQQAEDQRGLLMIEELSTAWG
;
A
#
# COMPACT_ATOMS: atom_id res chain seq x y z
N MET A 1 -1.52 -8.54 20.50
CA MET A 1 -0.55 -7.51 20.90
C MET A 1 -1.22 -6.17 20.63
N ASN A 2 -1.29 -5.27 21.61
CA ASN A 2 -1.84 -3.92 21.39
C ASN A 2 -0.75 -3.04 20.77
N PRO A 3 -1.04 -2.26 19.73
CA PRO A 3 -0.02 -1.43 19.09
C PRO A 3 0.45 -0.31 20.04
N ASN A 4 1.74 0.03 19.99
CA ASN A 4 2.31 1.21 20.66
C ASN A 4 1.68 2.50 20.13
N ARG A 5 1.31 2.54 18.85
CA ARG A 5 0.64 3.67 18.22
C ARG A 5 -0.33 3.21 17.14
N LEU A 6 -1.52 3.80 17.13
CA LEU A 6 -2.53 3.59 16.09
C LEU A 6 -2.90 4.95 15.50
N TRP A 7 -2.80 5.06 14.18
CA TRP A 7 -3.27 6.24 13.46
C TRP A 7 -4.73 6.05 13.04
N THR A 8 -5.45 7.16 12.92
CA THR A 8 -6.82 7.14 12.44
C THR A 8 -6.88 6.52 11.04
N HIS A 9 -7.82 5.59 10.84
CA HIS A 9 -8.09 5.01 9.54
C HIS A 9 -8.54 6.12 8.57
N ARG A 10 -8.07 6.06 7.33
CA ARG A 10 -8.47 7.02 6.29
C ARG A 10 -9.16 6.29 5.16
N LEU A 11 -10.25 6.85 4.66
CA LEU A 11 -11.00 6.35 3.50
C LEU A 11 -10.70 7.24 2.30
N TYR A 12 -10.33 6.63 1.18
CA TYR A 12 -10.11 7.31 -0.08
C TYR A 12 -11.08 6.76 -1.14
N PRO A 13 -11.59 7.59 -2.05
CA PRO A 13 -12.21 7.10 -3.27
C PRO A 13 -11.22 6.21 -4.05
N GLY A 14 -11.71 5.12 -4.63
CA GLY A 14 -10.95 4.16 -5.44
C GLY A 14 -10.54 4.71 -6.80
N GLU A 15 -9.85 5.84 -6.84
CA GLU A 15 -9.44 6.52 -8.07
C GLU A 15 -7.95 6.93 -8.00
N LEU A 16 -7.19 6.67 -9.07
CA LEU A 16 -5.75 6.99 -9.13
C LEU A 16 -5.40 8.47 -8.86
N PRO A 17 -6.22 9.48 -9.23
CA PRO A 17 -5.96 10.87 -8.86
C PRO A 17 -5.83 11.12 -7.34
N ARG A 18 -6.38 10.22 -6.50
CA ARG A 18 -6.28 10.30 -5.03
C ARG A 18 -4.92 9.90 -4.47
N LEU A 19 -4.03 9.32 -5.29
CA LEU A 19 -2.66 8.97 -4.89
C LEU A 19 -1.89 10.17 -4.29
N SER A 20 -2.13 11.38 -4.79
CA SER A 20 -1.53 12.61 -4.25
C SER A 20 -1.95 12.89 -2.80
N ALA A 21 -3.22 12.65 -2.48
CA ALA A 21 -3.77 12.80 -1.13
C ALA A 21 -3.20 11.72 -0.21
N VAL A 22 -3.14 10.46 -0.67
CA VAL A 22 -2.54 9.35 0.09
C VAL A 22 -1.10 9.67 0.51
N ARG A 23 -0.26 10.15 -0.43
CA ARG A 23 1.14 10.52 -0.13
C ARG A 23 1.24 11.65 0.89
N ARG A 24 0.43 12.70 0.72
CA ARG A 24 0.43 13.85 1.65
C ARG A 24 0.01 13.41 3.05
N ASP A 25 -1.04 12.62 3.14
CA ASP A 25 -1.59 12.17 4.41
C ASP A 25 -0.62 11.22 5.12
N LEU A 26 0.08 10.34 4.39
CA LEU A 26 1.16 9.51 4.95
C LEU A 26 2.30 10.37 5.51
N ARG A 27 2.80 11.36 4.76
CA ARG A 27 3.85 12.27 5.25
C ARG A 27 3.41 13.06 6.48
N THR A 28 2.15 13.48 6.52
CA THR A 28 1.60 14.21 7.67
C THR A 28 1.50 13.30 8.89
N ASP A 29 1.01 12.07 8.72
CA ASP A 29 0.81 11.15 9.83
C ASP A 29 2.14 10.63 10.39
N LEU A 30 3.15 10.46 9.53
CA LEU A 30 4.48 9.96 9.88
C LEU A 30 5.48 11.09 10.23
N ASP A 31 5.02 12.33 10.36
CA ASP A 31 5.86 13.47 10.77
C ASP A 31 6.58 13.15 12.09
N GLY A 32 7.89 13.46 12.13
CA GLY A 32 8.77 13.16 13.25
C GLY A 32 9.42 11.76 13.24
N LEU A 33 9.15 10.93 12.22
CA LEU A 33 9.97 9.76 11.93
C LEU A 33 11.15 10.10 11.02
N ASP A 34 12.07 9.15 10.86
CA ASP A 34 13.18 9.21 9.92
C ASP A 34 12.70 9.32 8.46
N ASP A 35 13.36 10.18 7.67
CA ASP A 35 12.96 10.51 6.30
C ASP A 35 12.97 9.28 5.37
N ASP A 36 13.96 8.39 5.52
CA ASP A 36 14.07 7.19 4.68
C ASP A 36 12.90 6.23 4.94
N THR A 37 12.46 6.08 6.19
CA THR A 37 11.29 5.30 6.60
C THR A 37 10.02 5.93 6.03
N VAL A 38 9.88 7.25 6.11
CA VAL A 38 8.74 7.98 5.56
C VAL A 38 8.65 7.78 4.05
N ASP A 39 9.75 7.98 3.33
CA ASP A 39 9.78 7.83 1.87
C ASP A 39 9.52 6.38 1.45
N THR A 40 10.05 5.40 2.18
CA THR A 40 9.75 3.98 1.98
C THR A 40 8.26 3.68 2.13
N LEU A 41 7.62 4.16 3.21
CA LEU A 41 6.18 3.95 3.44
C LEU A 41 5.31 4.69 2.42
N VAL A 42 5.71 5.89 2.00
CA VAL A 42 5.01 6.65 0.94
C VAL A 42 5.09 5.92 -0.39
N LEU A 43 6.23 5.32 -0.72
CA LEU A 43 6.45 4.56 -1.93
C LEU A 43 5.64 3.26 -1.91
N CYS A 44 5.80 2.43 -0.87
CA CYS A 44 5.01 1.20 -0.69
C CYS A 44 3.51 1.48 -0.67
N GLY A 45 3.08 2.53 0.04
CA GLY A 45 1.68 2.92 0.11
C GLY A 45 1.11 3.38 -1.22
N SER A 46 1.92 4.01 -2.07
CA SER A 46 1.50 4.40 -3.42
C SER A 46 1.23 3.17 -4.29
N GLU A 47 2.11 2.17 -4.23
CA GLU A 47 1.95 0.93 -4.98
C GLU A 47 0.76 0.10 -4.46
N LEU A 48 0.61 -0.04 -3.14
CA LEU A 48 -0.52 -0.76 -2.54
C LEU A 48 -1.86 -0.11 -2.90
N PHE A 49 -1.96 1.22 -2.80
CA PHE A 49 -3.17 1.94 -3.18
C PHE A 49 -3.47 1.82 -4.67
N ALA A 50 -2.45 1.96 -5.54
CA ALA A 50 -2.62 1.79 -6.98
C ALA A 50 -3.09 0.37 -7.32
N ASN A 51 -2.58 -0.65 -6.62
CA ASN A 51 -3.05 -2.03 -6.78
C ASN A 51 -4.51 -2.19 -6.34
N CYS A 52 -4.90 -1.66 -5.17
CA CYS A 52 -6.31 -1.66 -4.76
C CYS A 52 -7.18 -1.03 -5.85
N VAL A 53 -6.89 0.20 -6.29
CA VAL A 53 -7.68 0.89 -7.32
C VAL A 53 -7.76 0.13 -8.65
N LYS A 54 -6.67 -0.52 -9.07
CA LYS A 54 -6.63 -1.27 -10.33
C LYS A 54 -7.39 -2.60 -10.26
N TYR A 55 -7.38 -3.26 -9.11
CA TYR A 55 -7.91 -4.61 -8.94
C TYR A 55 -9.24 -4.67 -8.18
N THR A 56 -9.72 -3.57 -7.61
CA THR A 56 -11.09 -3.44 -7.12
C THR A 56 -12.09 -3.70 -8.22
N ALA A 57 -12.99 -4.66 -8.00
CA ALA A 57 -14.09 -4.98 -8.91
C ALA A 57 -15.16 -3.87 -9.03
N SER A 58 -15.04 -2.79 -8.26
CA SER A 58 -15.94 -1.64 -8.28
C SER A 58 -15.38 -0.54 -9.17
N GLY A 59 -15.88 -0.48 -10.41
CA GLY A 59 -15.83 0.77 -11.15
C GLY A 59 -16.44 1.91 -10.32
N HIS A 60 -15.69 2.99 -10.19
CA HIS A 60 -16.09 4.35 -9.76
C HIS A 60 -16.73 4.56 -8.37
N ASP A 61 -17.28 3.54 -7.69
CA ASP A 61 -18.00 3.72 -6.41
C ASP A 61 -17.37 3.00 -5.20
N GLY A 62 -16.22 2.33 -5.36
CA GLY A 62 -15.52 1.65 -4.26
C GLY A 62 -14.61 2.57 -3.44
N GLY A 63 -14.54 2.35 -2.12
CA GLY A 63 -13.58 2.98 -1.23
C GLY A 63 -12.34 2.11 -0.98
N VAL A 64 -11.21 2.76 -0.67
CA VAL A 64 -10.00 2.11 -0.14
C VAL A 64 -9.71 2.67 1.24
N VAL A 65 -9.75 1.80 2.24
CA VAL A 65 -9.42 2.10 3.63
C VAL A 65 -7.92 1.88 3.84
N ARG A 66 -7.23 2.91 4.31
CA ARG A 66 -5.84 2.80 4.77
C ARG A 66 -5.79 2.63 6.29
N THR A 67 -5.09 1.59 6.72
CA THR A 67 -4.73 1.33 8.12
C THR A 67 -3.24 1.57 8.31
N LEU A 68 -2.87 2.16 9.45
CA LEU A 68 -1.48 2.41 9.82
C LEU A 68 -1.33 2.25 11.32
N TRP A 69 -0.42 1.39 11.75
CA TRP A 69 -0.11 1.20 13.16
C TRP A 69 1.35 0.84 13.37
N GLN A 70 1.81 1.06 14.59
CA GLN A 70 3.12 0.69 15.07
C GLN A 70 2.91 -0.41 16.10
N ALA A 71 3.34 -1.63 15.78
CA ALA A 71 3.16 -2.78 16.66
C ALA A 71 4.08 -2.69 17.88
N ASP A 72 5.32 -2.24 17.67
CA ASP A 72 6.36 -2.03 18.67
C ASP A 72 7.34 -0.93 18.21
N ASP A 73 8.41 -0.68 18.96
CA ASP A 73 9.38 0.39 18.68
C ASP A 73 10.13 0.23 17.35
N HIS A 74 10.00 -0.91 16.67
CA HIS A 74 10.73 -1.24 15.45
C HIS A 74 9.84 -1.64 14.27
N THR A 75 8.53 -1.81 14.49
CA THR A 75 7.62 -2.37 13.49
C THR A 75 6.48 -1.43 13.18
N LEU A 76 6.50 -0.86 11.97
CA LEU A 76 5.38 -0.14 11.36
C LEU A 76 4.65 -1.06 10.38
N THR A 77 3.33 -0.99 10.38
CA THR A 77 2.49 -1.73 9.44
C THR A 77 1.54 -0.79 8.74
N LEU A 78 1.58 -0.82 7.41
CA LEU A 78 0.71 -0.06 6.51
C LEU A 78 -0.14 -1.06 5.71
N GLY A 79 -1.46 -0.89 5.76
CA GLY A 79 -2.40 -1.72 5.02
C GLY A 79 -3.37 -0.87 4.20
N PHE A 80 -3.82 -1.45 3.08
CA PHE A 80 -4.93 -0.95 2.30
C PHE A 80 -5.95 -2.08 2.10
N THR A 81 -7.21 -1.77 2.34
CA THR A 81 -8.32 -2.71 2.15
C THR A 81 -9.37 -2.00 1.32
N ASP A 82 -9.82 -2.63 0.26
CA ASP A 82 -10.88 -2.10 -0.59
C ASP A 82 -12.20 -2.87 -0.40
N ASP A 83 -13.30 -2.28 -0.88
CA ASP A 83 -14.65 -2.86 -0.79
C ASP A 83 -14.86 -4.09 -1.70
N GLY A 84 -13.82 -4.54 -2.42
CA GLY A 84 -13.88 -5.68 -3.31
C GLY A 84 -14.10 -7.00 -2.56
N LEU A 85 -15.29 -7.59 -2.73
CA LEU A 85 -15.60 -8.98 -2.37
C LEU A 85 -14.76 -10.04 -3.12
N GLY A 86 -13.78 -9.61 -3.92
CA GLY A 86 -12.86 -10.49 -4.65
C GLY A 86 -11.67 -10.81 -3.76
N GLY A 87 -11.58 -12.06 -3.29
CA GLY A 87 -10.46 -12.60 -2.52
C GLY A 87 -9.11 -12.68 -3.27
N THR A 88 -8.84 -11.74 -4.17
CA THR A 88 -7.54 -11.58 -4.83
C THR A 88 -6.60 -10.84 -3.88
N VAL A 89 -5.87 -11.62 -3.08
CA VAL A 89 -4.68 -11.12 -2.40
C VAL A 89 -3.65 -10.73 -3.48
N PRO A 90 -2.98 -9.57 -3.37
CA PRO A 90 -1.89 -9.20 -4.27
C PRO A 90 -0.82 -10.29 -4.24
N ALA A 91 -0.75 -11.13 -5.28
CA ALA A 91 0.21 -12.23 -5.34
C ALA A 91 1.48 -11.78 -6.05
N LEU A 92 2.64 -12.01 -5.43
CA LEU A 92 3.90 -11.85 -6.13
C LEU A 92 3.96 -12.80 -7.33
N PRO A 93 4.35 -12.32 -8.51
CA PRO A 93 4.60 -13.18 -9.64
C PRO A 93 5.95 -13.89 -9.44
N ARG A 94 5.94 -15.04 -8.77
CA ARG A 94 7.15 -15.85 -8.54
C ARG A 94 7.68 -16.53 -9.83
N THR A 95 6.92 -16.50 -10.93
CA THR A 95 7.28 -17.15 -12.20
C THR A 95 6.82 -16.31 -13.39
N ARG A 96 7.72 -15.53 -13.97
CA ARG A 96 7.52 -14.87 -15.27
C ARG A 96 8.75 -14.94 -16.15
N SER A 97 8.52 -15.08 -17.45
CA SER A 97 9.56 -14.98 -18.47
C SER A 97 10.04 -13.54 -18.63
N THR A 98 11.28 -13.35 -19.09
CA THR A 98 11.93 -12.03 -19.27
C THR A 98 11.10 -11.06 -20.11
N THR A 99 10.38 -11.57 -21.11
CA THR A 99 9.51 -10.77 -21.99
C THR A 99 8.27 -10.23 -21.25
N GLN A 100 7.73 -10.99 -20.30
CA GLN A 100 6.59 -10.54 -19.49
C GLN A 100 7.01 -9.47 -18.47
N TRP A 101 8.26 -9.49 -17.99
CA TRP A 101 8.83 -8.43 -17.15
C TRP A 101 9.07 -7.11 -17.88
N GLN A 102 9.29 -7.16 -19.19
CA GLN A 102 9.48 -5.98 -20.04
C GLN A 102 8.15 -5.30 -20.39
N GLN A 103 7.04 -6.04 -20.39
CA GLN A 103 5.70 -5.53 -20.72
C GLN A 103 4.82 -5.25 -19.49
N ALA A 104 5.14 -5.84 -18.33
CA ALA A 104 4.43 -5.59 -17.09
C ALA A 104 5.01 -4.36 -16.36
N GLU A 105 4.54 -3.17 -16.73
CA GLU A 105 4.70 -1.97 -15.88
C GLU A 105 3.97 -2.15 -14.54
N ASP A 106 2.87 -2.92 -14.52
CA ASP A 106 1.90 -2.95 -13.43
C ASP A 106 2.25 -3.77 -12.18
N GLN A 107 3.41 -4.43 -12.10
CA GLN A 107 3.67 -5.40 -11.01
C GLN A 107 5.10 -5.40 -10.46
N ARG A 108 5.90 -4.37 -10.75
CA ARG A 108 7.19 -4.14 -10.09
C ARG A 108 7.03 -3.61 -8.66
N GLY A 109 5.92 -2.92 -8.39
CA GLY A 109 5.62 -2.38 -7.06
C GLY A 109 5.62 -3.44 -5.97
N LEU A 110 5.10 -4.65 -6.25
CA LEU A 110 5.09 -5.74 -5.28
C LEU A 110 6.49 -6.31 -5.00
N LEU A 111 7.36 -6.40 -6.00
CA LEU A 111 8.76 -6.82 -5.79
C LEU A 111 9.51 -5.80 -4.91
N MET A 112 9.26 -4.52 -5.13
CA MET A 112 9.82 -3.45 -4.31
C MET A 112 9.28 -3.50 -2.88
N ILE A 113 7.99 -3.80 -2.68
CA ILE A 113 7.40 -3.99 -1.34
C ILE A 113 8.04 -5.20 -0.64
N GLU A 114 8.23 -6.33 -1.32
CA GLU A 114 8.94 -7.50 -0.75
C GLU A 114 10.36 -7.12 -0.31
N GLU A 115 11.10 -6.35 -1.11
CA GLU A 115 12.47 -5.96 -0.77
C GLU A 115 12.54 -4.92 0.37
N LEU A 116 11.58 -4.00 0.43
CA LEU A 116 11.59 -2.89 1.40
C LEU A 116 10.87 -3.21 2.72
N SER A 117 10.11 -4.30 2.79
CA SER A 117 9.36 -4.69 3.99
C SER A 117 10.03 -5.85 4.72
N THR A 118 10.00 -5.81 6.04
CA THR A 118 10.41 -6.97 6.86
C THR A 118 9.42 -8.14 6.71
N ALA A 119 8.15 -7.83 6.41
CA ALA A 119 7.09 -8.78 6.07
C ALA A 119 5.94 -8.06 5.37
N TRP A 120 5.23 -8.75 4.48
CA TRP A 120 3.99 -8.31 3.85
C TRP A 120 3.14 -9.53 3.44
N GLY A 121 1.82 -9.36 3.34
CA GLY A 121 0.87 -10.45 3.04
C GLY A 121 -0.44 -10.30 3.78
#